data_AF-A0A629W838-F1
#
_entry.id   AF-A0A629W838-F1
#
_cell.length_a   1.000
_cell.length_b   1.000
_cell.length_c   1.000
_cell.angle_alpha   90.00
_cell.angle_beta   90.00
_cell.angle_gamma   90.00
#
_symmetry.space_group_name_H-M   'P 1'
#
loop_
_entity.id
_entity.type
_entity.pdbx_description
1 polymer ?
#
loop_
_entity_poly.entity_id
_entity_poly.type
_entity_poly.pdbx_seq_one_letter_code
_entity_poly.pdbx_strand_id
1 'polypeptide(L)'
;AFYSLISSDCIELKDKLLFAPVMAHFIMNFRDMNKWVIRFDNNDNEYKAVINGGTIEDETHSRLFLEDWRKLYIDDKLNWKASDVIYWLFISQKMECFRKFGIDFMRLCVDDGGDPILRYAHSESGETCGNIFFSKISPIADQIANKLGISLRYFGTFHLNLENGHVWKSEGIFENIELSPDYYKKMAALSKRMFDIFKGIHDSFYEYLSSYVINGSNPVFLESLPVG
;
A
#
# COMPACT_ATOMS: atom_id res chain seq x y z
N ALA A 1 -10.00 4.82 -12.43
CA ALA A 1 -11.07 5.53 -11.70
C ALA A 1 -10.51 6.36 -10.57
N PHE A 2 -9.84 5.76 -9.58
CA PHE A 2 -9.22 6.47 -8.44
C PHE A 2 -8.39 7.69 -8.84
N TYR A 3 -7.38 7.53 -9.72
CA TYR A 3 -6.52 8.64 -10.14
C TYR A 3 -7.26 9.79 -10.84
N SER A 4 -8.33 9.48 -11.58
CA SER A 4 -9.18 10.50 -12.20
C SER A 4 -9.99 11.25 -11.15
N LEU A 5 -10.55 10.55 -10.16
CA LEU A 5 -11.33 11.14 -9.08
C LEU A 5 -10.45 12.01 -8.16
N ILE A 6 -9.29 11.52 -7.74
CA ILE A 6 -8.41 12.27 -6.83
C ILE A 6 -7.87 13.54 -7.50
N SER A 7 -7.77 13.56 -8.83
CA SER A 7 -7.33 14.72 -9.60
C SER A 7 -8.46 15.69 -9.95
N SER A 8 -9.73 15.33 -9.74
CA SER A 8 -10.86 16.19 -10.10
C SER A 8 -11.19 17.21 -9.01
N ASP A 9 -12.00 18.21 -9.36
CA ASP A 9 -12.50 19.21 -8.41
C ASP A 9 -13.72 18.71 -7.59
N CYS A 10 -14.11 17.44 -7.73
CA CYS A 10 -15.19 16.85 -6.95
C CYS A 10 -14.84 16.67 -5.47
N ILE A 11 -13.55 16.71 -5.13
CA ILE A 11 -13.05 16.60 -3.76
C ILE A 11 -12.16 17.81 -3.48
N GLU A 12 -12.50 18.58 -2.45
CA GLU A 12 -11.70 19.72 -2.01
C GLU A 12 -10.26 19.29 -1.68
N LEU A 13 -9.28 20.12 -1.99
CA LEU A 13 -7.85 19.81 -1.80
C LEU A 13 -7.54 19.25 -0.40
N LYS A 14 -8.09 19.85 0.67
CA LYS A 14 -7.87 19.44 2.07
C LYS A 14 -8.37 18.03 2.41
N ASP A 15 -9.24 17.48 1.57
CA ASP A 15 -9.93 16.21 1.80
C ASP A 15 -9.50 15.11 0.83
N LYS A 16 -8.63 15.43 -0.13
CA LYS A 16 -8.10 14.45 -1.09
C LYS A 16 -7.39 13.29 -0.40
N LEU A 17 -6.66 13.51 0.69
CA LEU A 17 -5.99 12.42 1.43
C LEU A 17 -6.92 11.64 2.38
N LEU A 18 -8.23 11.92 2.42
CA LEU A 18 -9.17 11.20 3.28
C LEU A 18 -9.52 9.78 2.81
N PHE A 19 -8.84 9.24 1.80
CA PHE A 19 -8.83 7.79 1.55
C PHE A 19 -7.88 7.03 2.51
N ALA A 20 -7.03 7.71 3.27
CA ALA A 20 -6.11 7.09 4.22
C ALA A 20 -6.78 6.08 5.20
N PRO A 21 -8.01 6.28 5.71
CA PRO A 21 -8.65 5.31 6.61
C PRO A 21 -8.88 3.94 6.00
N VAL A 22 -9.14 3.88 4.70
CA VAL A 22 -9.31 2.60 4.00
C VAL A 22 -7.96 1.98 3.65
N MET A 23 -6.91 2.79 3.48
CA MET A 23 -5.53 2.33 3.27
C MET A 23 -4.87 1.76 4.54
N ALA A 24 -5.31 2.22 5.72
CA ALA A 24 -4.67 1.95 7.01
C ALA A 24 -4.42 0.46 7.26
N HIS A 25 -5.37 -0.42 6.95
CA HIS A 25 -5.17 -1.87 7.15
C HIS A 25 -3.97 -2.39 6.35
N PHE A 26 -3.88 -2.05 5.07
CA PHE A 26 -2.80 -2.54 4.21
C PHE A 26 -1.44 -2.00 4.67
N ILE A 27 -1.32 -0.67 4.83
CA ILE A 27 -0.04 -0.05 5.12
C ILE A 27 0.50 -0.36 6.51
N MET A 28 -0.38 -0.57 7.49
CA MET A 28 0.05 -0.96 8.84
C MET A 28 0.51 -2.43 8.88
N ASN A 29 -0.07 -3.30 8.04
CA ASN A 29 0.40 -4.68 7.89
C ASN A 29 1.68 -4.77 7.03
N PHE A 30 1.94 -3.79 6.15
CA PHE A 30 3.09 -3.79 5.25
C PHE A 30 4.43 -3.96 5.98
N ARG A 31 4.56 -3.41 7.19
CA ARG A 31 5.70 -3.66 8.07
C ARG A 31 5.93 -5.13 8.36
N ASP A 32 4.90 -5.82 8.83
CA ASP A 32 5.02 -7.23 9.22
C ASP A 32 5.13 -8.15 8.00
N MET A 33 4.50 -7.79 6.88
CA MET A 33 4.68 -8.47 5.60
C MET A 33 6.14 -8.43 5.15
N ASN A 34 6.77 -7.25 5.16
CA ASN A 34 8.17 -7.10 4.79
C ASN A 34 9.10 -7.80 5.78
N LYS A 35 8.86 -7.59 7.07
CA LYS A 35 9.74 -8.09 8.13
C LYS A 35 9.71 -9.61 8.29
N TRP A 36 8.54 -10.23 8.17
CA TRP A 36 8.32 -11.63 8.56
C TRP A 36 7.91 -12.56 7.43
N VAL A 37 7.54 -12.04 6.25
CA VAL A 37 7.00 -12.86 5.16
C VAL A 37 7.86 -12.76 3.90
N ILE A 38 8.15 -11.54 3.44
CA ILE A 38 8.89 -11.31 2.18
C ILE A 38 10.38 -11.57 2.40
N ARG A 39 10.93 -11.07 3.51
CA ARG A 39 12.35 -11.19 3.86
C ARG A 39 12.76 -12.65 4.00
N PHE A 40 13.89 -12.99 3.38
CA PHE A 40 14.55 -14.27 3.59
C PHE A 40 15.33 -14.27 4.91
N ASP A 41 15.38 -15.43 5.58
CA ASP A 41 16.12 -15.60 6.84
C ASP A 41 17.64 -15.40 6.72
N ASN A 42 18.17 -15.46 5.48
CA ASN A 42 19.59 -15.32 5.20
C ASN A 42 19.85 -14.47 3.95
N ASN A 43 21.12 -14.08 3.78
CA ASN A 43 21.63 -13.37 2.61
C ASN A 43 22.69 -14.24 1.89
N ASP A 44 22.41 -15.53 1.71
CA ASP A 44 23.38 -16.49 1.16
C ASP A 44 23.69 -16.32 -0.33
N ASN A 45 22.95 -15.45 -1.03
CA ASN A 45 23.20 -15.03 -2.40
C ASN A 45 22.76 -13.58 -2.63
N GLU A 46 23.25 -13.00 -3.73
CA GLU A 46 23.01 -11.60 -4.10
C GLU A 46 21.51 -11.28 -4.30
N TYR A 47 20.74 -12.18 -4.91
CA TYR A 47 19.30 -11.98 -5.12
C TYR A 47 18.54 -11.79 -3.81
N LYS A 48 18.81 -12.66 -2.82
CA LYS A 48 18.22 -12.53 -1.48
C LYS A 48 18.68 -11.27 -0.76
N ALA A 49 19.97 -10.93 -0.86
CA ALA A 49 20.53 -9.77 -0.19
C ALA A 49 19.87 -8.46 -0.66
N VAL A 50 19.62 -8.34 -1.96
CA VAL A 50 18.96 -7.20 -2.61
C VAL A 50 17.51 -7.08 -2.15
N ILE A 51 16.74 -8.18 -2.25
CA ILE A 51 15.34 -8.22 -1.78
C ILE A 51 15.26 -7.87 -0.29
N ASN A 52 16.11 -8.47 0.54
CA ASN A 52 16.13 -8.21 1.97
C ASN A 52 16.45 -6.74 2.29
N GLY A 53 17.34 -6.11 1.52
CA GLY A 53 17.61 -4.68 1.60
C GLY A 53 16.34 -3.84 1.41
N GLY A 54 15.55 -4.14 0.38
CA GLY A 54 14.25 -3.49 0.13
C GLY A 54 13.30 -3.63 1.32
N THR A 55 13.14 -4.86 1.84
CA THR A 55 12.22 -5.10 2.97
C THR A 55 12.56 -4.32 4.25
N ILE A 56 13.82 -3.89 4.44
CA ILE A 56 14.24 -3.10 5.60
C ILE A 56 13.81 -1.64 5.47
N GLU A 57 13.81 -1.12 4.24
CA GLU A 57 13.27 0.20 3.93
C GLU A 57 11.74 0.17 4.06
N ASP A 58 11.11 -0.81 3.43
CA ASP A 58 9.65 -0.96 3.36
C ASP A 58 9.00 -1.14 4.74
N GLU A 59 9.69 -1.82 5.67
CA GLU A 59 9.15 -2.00 7.02
C GLU A 59 8.98 -0.68 7.79
N THR A 60 9.59 0.42 7.30
CA THR A 60 9.47 1.75 7.89
C THR A 60 8.22 2.51 7.45
N HIS A 61 7.57 2.10 6.36
CA HIS A 61 6.45 2.84 5.75
C HIS A 61 5.27 3.03 6.70
N SER A 62 4.92 2.02 7.50
CA SER A 62 3.83 2.12 8.48
C SER A 62 4.05 3.25 9.49
N ARG A 63 5.31 3.51 9.87
CA ARG A 63 5.67 4.62 10.76
C ARG A 63 5.51 5.97 10.08
N LEU A 64 5.92 6.08 8.81
CA LEU A 64 5.76 7.30 8.02
C LEU A 64 4.28 7.61 7.82
N PHE A 65 3.47 6.61 7.47
CA PHE A 65 2.03 6.75 7.29
C PHE A 65 1.34 7.26 8.57
N LEU A 66 1.67 6.68 9.73
CA LEU A 66 1.07 7.09 11.00
C LEU A 66 1.46 8.52 11.41
N GLU A 67 2.66 8.97 11.04
CA GLU A 67 3.05 10.36 11.24
C GLU A 67 2.20 11.31 10.41
N ASP A 68 2.01 11.02 9.13
CA ASP A 68 1.19 11.84 8.24
C ASP A 68 -0.27 11.84 8.68
N TRP A 69 -0.79 10.68 9.11
CA TRP A 69 -2.13 10.56 9.70
C TRP A 69 -2.36 11.56 10.84
N ARG A 70 -1.39 11.67 11.76
CA ARG A 70 -1.44 12.59 12.89
C ARG A 70 -1.37 14.05 12.45
N LYS A 71 -0.47 14.38 11.53
CA LYS A 71 -0.30 15.75 11.03
C LYS A 71 -1.49 16.23 10.20
N LEU A 72 -2.23 15.32 9.59
CA LEU A 72 -3.47 15.59 8.86
C LEU A 72 -4.71 15.66 9.77
N TYR A 73 -4.55 15.43 11.08
CA TYR A 73 -5.63 15.40 12.06
C TYR A 73 -6.77 14.46 11.66
N ILE A 74 -6.43 13.29 11.11
CA ILE A 74 -7.42 12.34 10.59
C ILE A 74 -8.31 11.81 11.73
N ASP A 75 -7.75 11.61 12.92
CA ASP A 75 -8.52 11.22 14.11
C ASP A 75 -9.67 12.19 14.39
N ASP A 76 -9.41 13.51 14.35
CA ASP A 76 -10.40 14.55 14.59
C ASP A 76 -11.45 14.63 13.47
N LYS A 77 -11.03 14.42 12.22
CA LYS A 77 -11.93 14.43 11.05
C LYS A 77 -12.89 13.24 11.03
N LEU A 78 -12.43 12.08 11.51
CA LEU A 78 -13.26 10.87 11.60
C LEU A 78 -14.15 10.88 12.84
N ASN A 79 -13.62 11.37 13.97
CA ASN A 79 -14.28 11.35 15.27
C ASN A 79 -14.75 9.94 15.69
N TRP A 80 -13.89 8.94 15.43
CA TRP A 80 -14.16 7.54 15.76
C TRP A 80 -13.66 7.19 17.17
N LYS A 81 -14.38 6.32 17.86
CA LYS A 81 -13.88 5.71 19.10
C LYS A 81 -12.90 4.59 18.74
N ALA A 82 -12.07 4.18 19.70
CA ALA A 82 -11.16 3.06 19.51
C ALA A 82 -11.89 1.76 19.10
N SER A 83 -13.07 1.49 19.66
CA SER A 83 -13.93 0.36 19.26
C SER A 83 -14.37 0.43 17.80
N ASP A 84 -14.66 1.63 17.30
CA ASP A 84 -15.11 1.87 15.93
C ASP A 84 -13.97 1.61 14.94
N VAL A 85 -12.75 2.04 15.29
CA VAL A 85 -11.53 1.75 14.53
C VAL A 85 -11.28 0.24 14.44
N ILE A 86 -11.38 -0.47 15.56
CA ILE A 86 -11.20 -1.94 15.59
C ILE A 86 -12.25 -2.62 14.72
N TYR A 87 -13.52 -2.22 14.86
CA TYR A 87 -14.59 -2.75 14.01
C TYR A 87 -14.32 -2.44 12.53
N TRP A 88 -13.99 -1.19 12.19
CA TRP A 88 -13.70 -0.77 10.82
C TRP A 88 -12.64 -1.68 10.19
N LEU A 89 -11.47 -1.77 10.81
CA LEU A 89 -10.32 -2.48 10.25
C LEU A 89 -10.55 -3.99 10.17
N PHE A 90 -11.15 -4.59 11.20
CA PHE A 90 -11.12 -6.06 11.38
C PHE A 90 -12.45 -6.78 11.17
N ILE A 91 -13.59 -6.08 11.26
CA ILE A 91 -14.92 -6.71 11.25
C ILE A 91 -15.79 -6.20 10.09
N SER A 92 -15.70 -4.90 9.77
CA SER A 92 -16.53 -4.29 8.74
C SER A 92 -16.42 -5.02 7.41
N GLN A 93 -17.57 -5.28 6.78
CA GLN A 93 -17.64 -5.85 5.43
C GLN A 93 -16.98 -4.93 4.40
N LYS A 94 -16.95 -3.61 4.64
CA LYS A 94 -16.31 -2.63 3.76
C LYS A 94 -14.79 -2.82 3.68
N MET A 95 -14.18 -3.40 4.71
CA MET A 95 -12.74 -3.63 4.78
C MET A 95 -12.35 -5.07 4.42
N GLU A 96 -13.31 -5.92 4.04
CA GLU A 96 -13.04 -7.32 3.66
C GLU A 96 -12.09 -7.42 2.47
N CYS A 97 -12.24 -6.54 1.46
CA CYS A 97 -11.33 -6.51 0.32
C CYS A 97 -9.89 -6.23 0.75
N PHE A 98 -9.65 -5.25 1.62
CA PHE A 98 -8.33 -4.89 2.12
C PHE A 98 -7.69 -6.00 2.95
N ARG A 99 -8.48 -6.69 3.79
CA ARG A 99 -7.99 -7.86 4.52
C ARG A 99 -7.58 -8.96 3.54
N LYS A 100 -8.43 -9.28 2.56
CA LYS A 100 -8.14 -10.27 1.53
C LYS A 100 -6.88 -9.92 0.74
N PHE A 101 -6.72 -8.67 0.31
CA PHE A 101 -5.54 -8.24 -0.46
C PHE A 101 -4.25 -8.35 0.34
N GLY A 102 -4.26 -8.03 1.64
CA GLY A 102 -3.11 -8.27 2.51
C GLY A 102 -2.73 -9.76 2.59
N ILE A 103 -3.73 -10.64 2.75
CA ILE A 103 -3.52 -12.09 2.74
C ILE A 103 -3.01 -12.59 1.38
N ASP A 104 -3.61 -12.14 0.27
CA ASP A 104 -3.23 -12.55 -1.08
C ASP A 104 -1.79 -12.11 -1.41
N PHE A 105 -1.38 -10.93 -0.94
CA PHE A 105 -0.01 -10.46 -1.08
C PHE A 105 0.95 -11.40 -0.33
N MET A 106 0.69 -11.69 0.95
CA MET A 106 1.50 -12.64 1.72
C MET A 106 1.53 -14.03 1.07
N ARG A 107 0.42 -14.44 0.45
CA ARG A 107 0.32 -15.73 -0.24
C ARG A 107 1.27 -15.85 -1.45
N LEU A 108 1.64 -14.75 -2.10
CA LEU A 108 2.65 -14.77 -3.18
C LEU A 108 3.99 -15.33 -2.69
N CYS A 109 4.37 -15.07 -1.44
CA CYS A 109 5.60 -15.60 -0.84
C CYS A 109 5.54 -17.11 -0.55
N VAL A 110 4.33 -17.68 -0.42
CA VAL A 110 4.14 -19.13 -0.35
C VAL A 110 4.22 -19.73 -1.76
N ASP A 111 3.60 -19.09 -2.74
CA ASP A 111 3.48 -19.60 -4.10
C ASP A 111 4.80 -19.46 -4.90
N ASP A 112 5.68 -18.53 -4.52
CA ASP A 112 7.04 -18.44 -5.06
C ASP A 112 7.93 -19.61 -4.59
N GLY A 113 7.60 -20.26 -3.47
CA GLY A 113 8.27 -21.45 -2.97
C GLY A 113 9.66 -21.22 -2.39
N GLY A 114 9.99 -19.99 -1.97
CA GLY A 114 11.33 -19.66 -1.47
C GLY A 114 12.33 -19.28 -2.56
N ASP A 115 11.87 -19.16 -3.81
CA ASP A 115 12.70 -18.81 -4.95
C ASP A 115 12.90 -17.29 -5.04
N PRO A 116 14.15 -16.78 -4.94
CA PRO A 116 14.41 -15.34 -4.94
C PRO A 116 14.09 -14.65 -6.27
N ILE A 117 14.14 -15.34 -7.42
CA ILE A 117 13.82 -14.72 -8.71
C ILE A 117 12.31 -14.56 -8.87
N LEU A 118 11.55 -15.56 -8.46
CA LEU A 118 10.10 -15.47 -8.42
C LEU A 118 9.62 -14.46 -7.38
N ARG A 119 10.35 -14.33 -6.26
CA ARG A 119 10.06 -13.32 -5.24
C ARG A 119 10.29 -11.92 -5.76
N TYR A 120 11.44 -11.70 -6.39
CA TYR A 120 11.75 -10.45 -7.06
C TYR A 120 10.63 -10.03 -8.02
N ALA A 121 10.13 -10.96 -8.83
CA ALA A 121 9.14 -10.65 -9.85
C ALA A 121 7.83 -10.05 -9.31
N HIS A 122 7.35 -10.51 -8.14
CA HIS A 122 6.16 -9.94 -7.52
C HIS A 122 6.47 -8.73 -6.64
N SER A 123 7.62 -8.69 -5.97
CA SER A 123 8.10 -7.50 -5.26
C SER A 123 8.27 -6.30 -6.21
N GLU A 124 8.98 -6.47 -7.32
CA GLU A 124 9.21 -5.43 -8.33
C GLU A 124 7.91 -4.92 -8.98
N SER A 125 6.92 -5.81 -9.15
CA SER A 125 5.58 -5.42 -9.62
C SER A 125 4.85 -4.55 -8.60
N GLY A 126 5.07 -4.82 -7.30
CA GLY A 126 4.56 -4.02 -6.19
C GLY A 126 5.21 -2.64 -6.15
N GLU A 127 6.53 -2.57 -6.23
CA GLU A 127 7.31 -1.32 -6.31
C GLU A 127 6.85 -0.44 -7.48
N THR A 128 6.69 -1.03 -8.66
CA THR A 128 6.18 -0.30 -9.84
C THR A 128 4.80 0.29 -9.57
N CYS A 129 3.92 -0.44 -8.89
CA CYS A 129 2.59 0.03 -8.53
C CYS A 129 2.63 1.15 -7.48
N GLY A 130 3.48 1.02 -6.47
CA GLY A 130 3.75 2.04 -5.45
C GLY A 130 4.24 3.33 -6.08
N ASN A 131 5.25 3.25 -6.94
CA ASN A 131 5.80 4.40 -7.66
C ASN A 131 4.74 5.13 -8.49
N ILE A 132 3.89 4.41 -9.23
CA ILE A 132 2.77 5.02 -9.96
C ILE A 132 1.82 5.74 -9.00
N PHE A 133 1.46 5.11 -7.88
CA PHE A 133 0.60 5.71 -6.87
C PHE A 133 1.21 7.00 -6.30
N PHE A 134 2.45 6.96 -5.82
CA PHE A 134 3.11 8.13 -5.24
C PHE A 134 3.41 9.22 -6.26
N SER A 135 3.66 8.89 -7.54
CA SER A 135 3.79 9.90 -8.60
C SER A 135 2.53 10.74 -8.80
N LYS A 136 1.35 10.21 -8.43
CA LYS A 136 0.07 10.92 -8.50
C LYS A 136 -0.31 11.59 -7.18
N ILE A 137 0.03 10.97 -6.05
CA ILE A 137 -0.38 11.47 -4.73
C ILE A 137 0.58 12.52 -4.18
N SER A 138 1.89 12.39 -4.40
CA SER A 138 2.90 13.32 -3.84
C SER A 138 2.67 14.79 -4.20
N PRO A 139 2.36 15.15 -5.46
CA PRO A 139 2.07 16.53 -5.82
C PRO A 139 0.83 17.11 -5.11
N ILE A 140 -0.14 16.26 -4.77
CA ILE A 140 -1.36 16.67 -4.04
C ILE A 140 -1.02 16.83 -2.56
N ALA A 141 -0.29 15.88 -1.99
CA ALA A 141 0.14 15.91 -0.61
C ALA A 141 1.02 17.14 -0.32
N ASP A 142 1.94 17.48 -1.22
CA ASP A 142 2.80 18.66 -1.09
C ASP A 142 1.98 19.96 -1.09
N GLN A 143 0.95 20.06 -1.95
CA GLN A 143 0.03 21.22 -1.94
C GLN A 143 -0.73 21.34 -0.61
N ILE A 144 -1.21 20.22 -0.07
CA ILE A 144 -1.88 20.18 1.24
C ILE A 144 -0.90 20.59 2.35
N ALA A 145 0.31 20.01 2.33
CA ALA A 145 1.36 20.27 3.30
C ALA A 145 1.75 21.75 3.32
N ASN A 146 1.95 22.36 2.15
CA ASN A 146 2.24 23.79 2.00
C ASN A 146 1.12 24.68 2.56
N LYS A 147 -0.15 24.33 2.29
CA LYS A 147 -1.31 25.10 2.79
C LYS A 147 -1.45 25.02 4.31
N LEU A 148 -1.09 23.89 4.91
CA LEU A 148 -1.17 23.64 6.35
C LEU A 148 0.10 24.03 7.12
N GLY A 149 1.21 24.33 6.42
CA GLY A 149 2.50 24.60 7.06
C GLY A 149 3.11 23.38 7.75
N ILE A 150 2.87 22.17 7.23
CA ILE A 150 3.36 20.89 7.77
C ILE A 150 4.25 20.16 6.76
N SER A 151 4.86 19.06 7.17
CA SER A 151 5.55 18.11 6.28
C SER A 151 4.84 16.77 6.25
N LEU A 152 4.59 16.23 5.06
CA LEU A 152 4.01 14.89 4.89
C LEU A 152 5.09 13.97 4.32
N ARG A 153 5.65 13.11 5.17
CA ARG A 153 6.80 12.28 4.80
C ARG A 153 6.40 11.05 4.01
N TYR A 154 5.23 10.49 4.27
CA TYR A 154 4.74 9.31 3.57
C TYR A 154 4.06 9.69 2.25
N PHE A 155 3.06 10.56 2.32
CA PHE A 155 2.30 10.92 1.12
C PHE A 155 3.00 11.93 0.23
N GLY A 156 3.94 12.72 0.76
CA GLY A 156 4.64 13.77 0.03
C GLY A 156 5.91 13.28 -0.67
N THR A 157 6.56 14.20 -1.39
CA THR A 157 7.71 13.88 -2.25
C THR A 157 8.95 13.37 -1.50
N PHE A 158 8.98 13.47 -0.16
CA PHE A 158 10.06 12.88 0.65
C PHE A 158 10.20 11.36 0.42
N HIS A 159 9.09 10.62 0.50
CA HIS A 159 9.08 9.16 0.32
C HIS A 159 9.34 8.78 -1.13
N LEU A 160 8.68 9.46 -2.08
CA LEU A 160 8.89 9.26 -3.51
C LEU A 160 10.36 9.47 -3.94
N ASN A 161 11.11 10.36 -3.30
CA ASN A 161 12.52 10.56 -3.61
C ASN A 161 13.46 9.50 -3.02
N LEU A 162 13.00 8.74 -2.02
CA LEU A 162 13.74 7.62 -1.44
C LEU A 162 13.52 6.33 -2.21
N GLU A 163 12.34 6.15 -2.80
CA GLU A 163 12.01 5.04 -3.67
C GLU A 163 12.34 5.39 -5.13
N ASN A 164 13.25 4.65 -5.76
CA ASN A 164 13.49 4.80 -7.21
C ASN A 164 12.44 4.04 -8.06
N GLY A 165 11.44 3.43 -7.43
CA GLY A 165 10.41 2.61 -8.08
C GLY A 165 10.86 1.21 -8.49
N HIS A 166 11.98 0.76 -7.92
CA HIS A 166 12.56 -0.56 -8.11
C HIS A 166 12.88 -1.18 -6.75
N VAL A 167 12.95 -2.51 -6.68
CA VAL A 167 13.50 -3.18 -5.50
C VAL A 167 14.89 -2.61 -5.24
N TRP A 168 15.17 -2.31 -3.98
CA TRP A 168 16.38 -1.60 -3.55
C TRP A 168 17.66 -2.11 -4.22
N LYS A 169 18.29 -1.27 -5.05
CA LYS A 169 19.55 -1.56 -5.75
C LYS A 169 19.50 -2.85 -6.59
N SER A 170 18.38 -3.14 -7.26
CA SER A 170 18.23 -4.32 -8.13
C SER A 170 18.78 -4.17 -9.55
N GLU A 171 19.09 -2.94 -9.98
CA GLU A 171 19.58 -2.65 -11.34
C GLU A 171 20.81 -3.49 -11.71
N GLY A 172 20.70 -4.24 -12.80
CA GLY A 172 21.76 -5.08 -13.36
C GLY A 172 21.87 -6.49 -12.76
N ILE A 173 21.08 -6.83 -11.73
CA ILE A 173 21.15 -8.12 -11.03
C ILE A 173 20.22 -9.16 -11.65
N PHE A 174 19.01 -8.79 -12.03
CA PHE A 174 17.95 -9.73 -12.45
C PHE A 174 17.73 -9.77 -13.97
N GLU A 175 18.24 -8.78 -14.71
CA GLU A 175 17.89 -8.49 -16.11
C GLU A 175 18.45 -9.50 -17.10
N ASN A 176 19.55 -10.16 -16.74
CA ASN A 176 20.25 -11.11 -17.62
C ASN A 176 19.93 -12.57 -17.30
N ILE A 177 18.93 -12.83 -16.45
CA ILE A 177 18.53 -14.20 -16.10
C ILE A 177 17.76 -14.80 -17.29
N GLU A 178 18.32 -15.87 -17.86
CA GLU A 178 17.62 -16.65 -18.89
C GLU A 178 16.53 -17.52 -18.25
N LEU A 179 15.28 -17.32 -18.69
CA LEU A 179 14.12 -18.03 -18.16
C LEU A 179 13.69 -19.12 -19.13
N SER A 180 13.44 -20.33 -18.61
CA SER A 180 12.71 -21.34 -19.38
C SER A 180 11.25 -20.88 -19.60
N PRO A 181 10.55 -21.38 -20.63
CA PRO A 181 9.17 -20.99 -20.89
C PRO A 181 8.22 -21.20 -19.70
N ASP A 182 8.36 -22.33 -18.99
CA ASP A 182 7.54 -22.63 -17.81
C ASP A 182 7.85 -21.69 -16.64
N TYR A 183 9.13 -21.37 -16.46
CA TYR A 183 9.57 -20.48 -15.41
C TYR A 183 9.12 -19.03 -15.65
N TYR A 184 9.24 -18.56 -16.89
CA TYR A 184 8.67 -17.28 -17.33
C TYR A 184 7.16 -17.22 -17.07
N LYS A 185 6.42 -18.28 -17.41
CA LYS A 185 4.98 -18.34 -17.17
C LYS A 185 4.63 -18.22 -15.68
N LYS A 186 5.39 -18.89 -14.80
CA LYS A 186 5.21 -18.78 -13.34
C LYS A 186 5.50 -17.36 -12.86
N MET A 187 6.62 -16.78 -13.30
CA MET A 187 7.01 -15.40 -12.99
C MET A 187 5.91 -14.41 -13.40
N ALA A 188 5.47 -14.44 -14.66
CA ALA A 188 4.44 -13.56 -15.18
C ALA A 188 3.10 -13.71 -14.44
N ALA A 189 2.74 -14.93 -14.01
CA ALA A 189 1.54 -15.16 -13.22
C ALA A 189 1.60 -14.52 -11.83
N LEU A 190 2.75 -14.58 -11.14
CA LEU A 190 2.95 -13.93 -9.84
C LEU A 190 2.94 -12.41 -9.96
N SER A 191 3.64 -11.86 -10.94
CA SER A 191 3.62 -10.41 -11.26
C SER A 191 2.20 -9.92 -11.57
N LYS A 192 1.47 -10.65 -12.43
CA LYS A 192 0.07 -10.30 -12.75
C LYS A 192 -0.81 -10.27 -11.50
N ARG A 193 -0.67 -11.24 -10.61
CA ARG A 193 -1.45 -11.27 -9.36
C ARG A 193 -1.14 -10.06 -8.47
N MET A 194 0.12 -9.61 -8.42
CA MET A 194 0.47 -8.37 -7.72
C MET A 194 -0.26 -7.16 -8.32
N PHE A 195 -0.26 -7.03 -9.65
CA PHE A 195 -1.02 -5.97 -10.33
C PHE A 195 -2.52 -6.04 -10.04
N ASP A 196 -3.11 -7.24 -10.02
CA ASP A 196 -4.52 -7.44 -9.70
C ASP A 196 -4.84 -7.02 -8.24
N ILE A 197 -3.93 -7.30 -7.29
CA ILE A 197 -4.04 -6.85 -5.89
C ILE A 197 -4.05 -5.33 -5.80
N PHE A 198 -3.08 -4.64 -6.41
CA PHE A 198 -3.01 -3.18 -6.39
C PHE A 198 -4.17 -2.52 -7.13
N LYS A 199 -4.65 -3.14 -8.22
CA LYS A 199 -5.88 -2.70 -8.88
C LYS A 199 -7.06 -2.71 -7.89
N GLY A 200 -7.24 -3.81 -7.17
CA GLY A 200 -8.31 -3.94 -6.17
C GLY A 200 -8.19 -2.94 -5.02
N ILE A 201 -6.98 -2.68 -4.55
CA ILE A 201 -6.69 -1.63 -3.55
C ILE A 201 -7.14 -0.25 -4.06
N HIS A 202 -6.74 0.13 -5.29
CA HIS A 202 -7.11 1.41 -5.87
C HIS A 202 -8.61 1.54 -6.16
N ASP A 203 -9.26 0.46 -6.62
CA ASP A 203 -10.72 0.45 -6.78
C ASP A 203 -11.41 0.71 -5.42
N SER A 204 -10.91 0.12 -4.34
CA SER A 204 -11.44 0.33 -3.00
C SER A 204 -11.21 1.76 -2.47
N PHE A 205 -10.09 2.41 -2.83
CA PHE A 205 -9.89 3.84 -2.55
C PHE A 205 -10.93 4.70 -3.27
N TYR A 206 -11.20 4.41 -4.54
CA TYR A 206 -12.23 5.09 -5.31
C TYR A 206 -13.61 4.92 -4.67
N GLU A 207 -13.98 3.71 -4.28
CA GLU A 207 -15.26 3.42 -3.61
C GLU A 207 -15.41 4.17 -2.29
N TYR A 208 -14.36 4.20 -1.46
CA TYR A 208 -14.36 4.94 -0.20
C TYR A 208 -14.58 6.44 -0.42
N LEU A 209 -13.79 7.06 -1.32
CA LEU A 209 -13.91 8.48 -1.62
C LEU A 209 -15.30 8.82 -2.17
N SER A 210 -15.82 7.98 -3.06
CA SER A 210 -17.13 8.18 -3.70
C SER A 210 -18.29 8.03 -2.72
N SER A 211 -18.17 7.10 -1.77
CA SER A 211 -19.23 6.81 -0.80
C SER A 211 -19.27 7.84 0.33
N TYR A 212 -18.10 8.24 0.82
CA TYR A 212 -17.99 9.00 2.07
C TYR A 212 -17.57 10.43 1.83
N VAL A 213 -16.43 10.64 1.18
CA VAL A 213 -15.79 11.96 1.09
C VAL A 213 -16.56 12.91 0.17
N ILE A 214 -16.97 12.47 -1.02
CA ILE A 214 -17.77 13.30 -1.95
C ILE A 214 -19.09 13.74 -1.30
N ASN A 215 -19.68 12.87 -0.50
CA ASN A 215 -20.98 13.13 0.15
C ASN A 215 -20.85 13.87 1.48
N GLY A 216 -19.64 14.29 1.89
CA GLY A 216 -19.41 14.95 3.17
C GLY A 216 -19.78 14.10 4.38
N SER A 217 -19.62 12.78 4.27
CA SER A 217 -20.01 11.80 5.28
C SER A 217 -18.82 10.93 5.72
N ASN A 218 -18.98 10.23 6.84
CA ASN A 218 -18.03 9.25 7.33
C ASN A 218 -18.71 7.88 7.43
N PRO A 219 -17.95 6.77 7.40
CA PRO A 219 -18.45 5.46 7.82
C PRO A 219 -19.21 5.53 9.15
N VAL A 220 -20.39 4.90 9.19
CA VAL A 220 -21.24 4.81 10.37
C VAL A 220 -21.13 3.40 10.96
N PHE A 221 -21.05 3.32 12.29
CA PHE A 221 -20.88 2.08 13.03
C PHE A 221 -22.18 1.66 13.69
N LEU A 222 -22.41 0.35 13.74
CA LEU A 222 -23.56 -0.21 14.44
C LEU A 222 -23.32 -0.15 15.95
N GLU A 223 -24.33 0.29 16.71
CA GLU A 223 -24.26 0.28 18.19
C GLU A 223 -24.16 -1.13 18.78
N SER A 224 -24.64 -2.13 18.04
CA SER A 224 -24.52 -3.55 18.39
C SER A 224 -23.96 -4.35 17.22
N LEU A 225 -23.00 -5.22 17.52
CA LEU A 225 -22.47 -6.16 16.55
C LEU A 225 -23.46 -7.33 16.40
N PRO A 226 -23.79 -7.75 15.17
CA PRO A 226 -24.58 -8.95 14.99
C PRO A 226 -23.81 -10.13 15.59
N VAL A 227 -24.40 -10.77 16.60
CA VAL A 227 -23.94 -12.05 17.11
C VAL A 227 -24.58 -13.09 16.19
N GLY A 228 -23.73 -13.85 15.48
CA GLY A 228 -24.16 -14.89 14.55
C GLY A 228 -25.04 -15.96 15.18
#